data_AF-A0A970CAQ2-F1
#
_entry.id   AF-A0A970CAQ2-F1
#
_cell.length_a   1.000
_cell.length_b   1.000
_cell.length_c   1.000
_cell.angle_alpha   90.00
_cell.angle_beta   90.00
_cell.angle_gamma   90.00
#
_symmetry.space_group_name_H-M   'P 1'
#
loop_
_entity.id
_entity.type
_entity.pdbx_description
1 polymer ?
#
loop_
_entity_poly.entity_id
_entity_poly.type
_entity_poly.pdbx_seq_one_letter_code
_entity_poly.pdbx_strand_id
1 'polypeptide(L)'
;VPGCVGQTLSEGPLAILREGARLVTSAEDVLLDLGLEPQPDLTAAKTERPPQGENELQKAVLKALLREPLGIDGLCAATGSDADALIAELGVMEIMGQIRRESGNIFTLAIRVSPTE
;
A
#
# COMPACT_ATOMS: atom_id res chain seq x y z
N VAL A 1 -0.23 11.73 14.88
CA VAL A 1 -0.79 10.52 15.54
C VAL A 1 0.28 9.98 16.47
N PRO A 2 -0.07 9.50 17.68
CA PRO A 2 0.90 8.90 18.59
C PRO A 2 1.66 7.74 17.93
N GLY A 3 2.95 7.63 18.21
CA GLY A 3 3.84 6.59 17.67
C GLY A 3 4.66 5.90 18.77
N CYS A 4 5.69 5.15 18.38
CA CYS A 4 6.51 4.38 19.31
C CYS A 4 7.26 5.26 20.33
N VAL A 5 7.31 4.82 21.58
CA VAL A 5 8.08 5.48 22.65
C VAL A 5 9.56 5.52 22.27
N GLY A 6 10.18 6.70 22.38
CA GLY A 6 11.60 6.93 22.06
C GLY A 6 11.87 7.44 20.64
N GLN A 7 10.86 7.58 19.78
CA GLN A 7 11.01 8.27 18.50
C GLN A 7 10.78 9.77 18.67
N THR A 8 11.68 10.60 18.13
CA THR A 8 11.58 12.08 18.18
C THR A 8 10.24 12.60 17.64
N LEU A 9 9.72 11.99 16.57
CA LEU A 9 8.43 12.37 15.98
C LEU A 9 7.21 12.04 16.87
N SER A 10 7.39 11.21 17.89
CA SER A 10 6.31 10.81 18.81
C SER A 10 6.26 11.66 20.09
N GLU A 11 7.27 12.48 20.37
CA GLU A 11 7.35 13.27 21.61
C GLU A 11 6.18 14.25 21.76
N GLY A 12 5.88 15.03 20.72
CA GLY A 12 4.78 15.99 20.71
C GLY A 12 3.41 15.34 20.94
N PRO A 13 3.01 14.35 20.12
CA PRO A 13 1.75 13.63 20.34
C PRO A 13 1.64 13.00 21.74
N LEU A 14 2.73 12.42 22.26
CA LEU A 14 2.72 11.79 23.60
C LEU A 14 2.63 12.82 24.73
N ALA A 15 3.20 14.03 24.56
CA ALA A 15 3.07 15.11 25.54
C ALA A 15 1.61 15.57 25.67
N ILE A 16 0.95 15.80 24.54
CA ILE A 16 -0.43 16.29 24.51
C ILE A 16 -1.41 15.22 25.07
N LEU A 17 -1.12 13.93 24.86
CA LEU A 17 -1.87 12.85 25.53
C LEU A 17 -1.69 12.87 27.06
N ARG A 18 -0.49 13.18 27.57
CA ARG A 18 -0.25 13.32 29.02
C ARG A 18 -0.99 14.53 29.61
N GLU A 19 -1.21 15.56 28.81
CA GLU A 19 -1.99 16.76 29.18
C GLU A 19 -3.51 16.52 29.15
N GLY A 20 -3.95 15.30 28.80
CA GLY A 20 -5.36 14.89 28.86
C GLY A 20 -6.10 14.98 27.53
N ALA A 21 -5.39 15.15 26.40
CA ALA A 21 -6.03 15.03 25.11
C ALA A 21 -6.56 13.60 24.89
N ARG A 22 -7.70 13.50 24.20
CA ARG A 22 -8.28 12.22 23.81
C ARG A 22 -7.37 11.51 22.80
N LEU A 23 -7.22 10.19 22.99
CA LEU A 23 -6.54 9.34 22.02
C LEU A 23 -7.45 9.14 20.80
N VAL A 24 -6.92 9.45 19.62
CA VAL A 24 -7.59 9.18 18.33
C VAL A 24 -6.76 8.18 17.53
N THR A 25 -7.43 7.19 16.97
CA THR A 25 -6.83 6.10 16.18
C THR A 25 -7.19 6.18 14.71
N SER A 26 -8.26 6.91 14.38
CA SER A 26 -8.74 7.08 13.01
C SER A 26 -9.45 8.42 12.83
N ALA A 27 -9.90 8.72 11.60
CA ALA A 27 -10.64 9.95 11.31
C ALA A 27 -12.04 9.95 11.93
N GLU A 28 -12.65 8.77 12.06
CA GLU A 28 -13.97 8.56 12.68
C GLU A 28 -13.98 9.03 14.14
N ASP A 29 -12.89 8.82 14.88
CA ASP A 29 -12.76 9.30 16.26
C ASP A 29 -12.94 10.82 16.37
N VAL A 30 -12.40 11.58 15.39
CA VAL A 30 -12.50 13.03 15.36
C VAL A 30 -13.92 13.47 14.95
N LEU A 31 -14.54 12.76 14.00
CA LEU A 31 -15.92 13.04 13.58
C LEU A 31 -16.91 12.82 14.72
N LEU A 32 -16.76 11.75 15.50
CA LEU A 32 -17.57 11.46 16.68
C LEU A 32 -17.49 12.59 17.72
N ASP A 33 -16.29 13.11 17.99
CA ASP A 33 -16.10 14.22 18.94
C ASP A 33 -16.76 15.52 18.46
N LEU A 34 -16.85 15.71 17.14
CA LEU A 34 -17.54 16.84 16.52
C LEU A 34 -19.06 16.63 16.39
N GLY A 35 -19.58 15.47 16.82
CA GLY A 35 -21.00 15.12 16.67
C GLY A 35 -21.41 14.86 15.22
N LEU A 36 -20.44 14.57 14.34
CA LEU A 36 -20.67 14.25 12.95
C LEU A 36 -20.76 12.73 12.80
N GLU A 37 -21.81 12.25 12.14
CA GLU A 37 -21.86 10.84 11.77
C GLU A 37 -20.87 10.59 10.62
N PRO A 38 -19.97 9.60 10.74
CA PRO A 38 -19.07 9.24 9.66
C PRO A 38 -19.93 8.80 8.47
N GLN A 39 -19.90 9.59 7.39
CA GLN A 39 -20.51 9.16 6.15
C GLN A 39 -19.70 7.99 5.60
N PRO A 40 -20.36 6.96 5.04
CA PRO A 40 -19.66 5.89 4.37
C PRO A 40 -18.76 6.51 3.31
N ASP A 41 -17.46 6.18 3.36
CA ASP A 41 -16.51 6.63 2.37
C ASP A 41 -16.99 6.12 0.99
N LEU A 42 -17.52 7.04 0.17
CA LEU A 42 -17.98 6.72 -1.17
C LEU A 42 -16.82 6.26 -2.08
N THR A 43 -15.56 6.39 -1.62
CA THR A 43 -14.40 5.80 -2.28
C THR A 43 -14.16 4.34 -1.88
N ALA A 44 -14.68 3.86 -0.74
CA ALA A 44 -14.61 2.44 -0.35
C ALA A 44 -15.48 1.52 -1.25
N ALA A 45 -16.44 2.10 -1.99
CA ALA A 45 -17.16 1.42 -3.05
C ALA A 45 -16.27 1.10 -4.27
N LYS A 46 -15.09 1.71 -4.36
CA LYS A 46 -14.02 1.22 -5.24
C LYS A 46 -13.39 0.05 -4.52
N THR A 47 -13.97 -1.13 -4.71
CA THR A 47 -13.25 -2.36 -4.36
C THR A 47 -11.95 -2.34 -5.16
N GLU A 48 -10.86 -1.94 -4.52
CA GLU A 48 -9.50 -2.13 -5.02
C GLU A 48 -9.34 -3.64 -5.19
N ARG A 49 -9.72 -4.14 -6.37
CA ARG A 49 -9.45 -5.53 -6.69
C ARG A 49 -7.95 -5.61 -6.87
N PRO A 50 -7.24 -6.36 -6.01
CA PRO A 50 -5.83 -6.57 -6.23
C PRO A 50 -5.67 -7.15 -7.64
N PRO A 51 -4.67 -6.71 -8.41
CA PRO A 51 -4.39 -7.32 -9.70
C PRO A 51 -4.32 -8.83 -9.52
N GLN A 52 -5.05 -9.57 -10.36
CA GLN A 52 -5.02 -11.02 -10.34
C GLN A 52 -3.96 -11.46 -11.33
N GLY A 53 -2.89 -12.07 -10.84
CA GLY A 53 -1.90 -12.72 -11.69
C GLY A 53 -2.54 -13.91 -12.42
N GLU A 54 -2.35 -13.95 -13.72
CA GLU A 54 -2.84 -15.00 -14.63
C GLU A 54 -2.02 -16.28 -14.50
N ASN A 55 -0.74 -16.17 -14.14
CA ASN A 55 0.16 -17.30 -13.90
C ASN A 55 0.76 -17.25 -12.47
N GLU A 56 1.39 -18.35 -12.05
CA GLU A 56 1.98 -18.47 -10.71
C GLU A 56 3.11 -17.46 -10.46
N LEU A 57 3.87 -17.10 -11.50
CA LEU A 57 4.94 -16.11 -11.42
C LEU A 57 4.40 -14.71 -11.12
N GLN A 58 3.41 -14.25 -11.88
CA GLN A 58 2.72 -12.98 -11.67
C GLN A 58 2.12 -12.92 -10.27
N LYS A 59 1.46 -13.99 -9.79
CA LYS A 59 0.93 -14.03 -8.42
C LYS A 59 2.03 -13.87 -7.37
N ALA A 60 3.18 -14.52 -7.56
CA ALA A 60 4.31 -14.42 -6.65
C ALA A 60 4.91 -13.00 -6.66
N VAL A 61 5.07 -12.38 -7.84
CA VAL A 61 5.51 -10.98 -7.99
C VAL A 61 4.56 -10.03 -7.27
N LEU A 62 3.26 -10.13 -7.53
CA LEU A 62 2.26 -9.26 -6.88
C LEU A 62 2.26 -9.43 -5.36
N LYS A 63 2.43 -10.66 -4.86
CA LYS A 63 2.55 -10.94 -3.43
C LYS A 63 3.82 -10.34 -2.80
N ALA A 64 4.93 -10.33 -3.54
CA ALA A 64 6.17 -9.70 -3.07
C ALA A 64 6.01 -8.17 -3.01
N LEU A 65 5.44 -7.57 -4.06
CA LEU A 65 5.21 -6.12 -4.16
C LEU A 65 4.13 -5.59 -3.21
N LEU A 66 3.24 -6.45 -2.71
CA LEU A 66 2.28 -6.12 -1.64
C LEU A 66 2.99 -5.79 -0.31
N ARG A 67 4.20 -6.33 -0.07
CA ARG A 67 4.93 -6.11 1.17
C ARG A 67 5.74 -4.82 1.10
N GLU A 68 6.51 -4.66 0.04
CA GLU A 68 7.36 -3.50 -0.19
C GLU A 68 7.74 -3.36 -1.67
N PRO A 69 8.13 -2.14 -2.12
CA PRO A 69 8.73 -1.95 -3.43
C PRO A 69 10.04 -2.71 -3.59
N LEU A 70 10.22 -3.43 -4.70
CA LEU A 70 11.40 -4.27 -4.94
C LEU A 70 12.00 -4.03 -6.33
N GLY A 71 13.32 -4.12 -6.42
CA GLY A 71 14.04 -4.20 -7.70
C GLY A 71 14.07 -5.63 -8.26
N ILE A 72 14.68 -5.80 -9.43
CA ILE A 72 14.77 -7.10 -10.13
C ILE A 72 15.40 -8.18 -9.23
N ASP A 73 16.54 -7.90 -8.61
CA ASP A 73 17.24 -8.90 -7.78
C ASP A 73 16.39 -9.37 -6.59
N GLY A 74 15.68 -8.43 -5.95
CA GLY A 74 14.77 -8.74 -4.84
C GLY A 74 13.57 -9.56 -5.29
N LEU A 75 13.04 -9.28 -6.48
CA LEU A 75 11.96 -10.07 -7.07
C LEU A 75 12.44 -11.47 -7.48
N CYS A 76 13.64 -11.61 -8.06
CA CYS A 76 14.25 -12.92 -8.34
C CYS A 76 14.39 -13.75 -7.06
N ALA A 77 14.88 -13.14 -5.97
CA ALA A 77 15.01 -13.81 -4.68
C ALA A 77 13.66 -14.21 -4.07
N ALA A 78 12.63 -13.36 -4.19
CA ALA A 78 11.30 -13.62 -3.66
C ALA A 78 10.49 -14.65 -4.46
N THR A 79 10.71 -14.72 -5.78
CA THR A 79 9.98 -15.59 -6.71
C THR A 79 10.72 -16.88 -7.06
N GLY A 80 12.03 -16.94 -6.79
CA GLY A 80 12.89 -18.06 -7.19
C GLY A 80 13.02 -18.25 -8.70
N SER A 81 12.71 -17.20 -9.48
CA SER A 81 12.67 -17.26 -10.95
C SER A 81 13.93 -16.71 -11.59
N ASP A 82 14.19 -17.15 -12.83
CA ASP A 82 15.30 -16.63 -13.64
C ASP A 82 15.05 -15.16 -14.04
N ALA A 83 16.12 -14.36 -14.10
CA ALA A 83 16.03 -12.93 -14.36
C ALA A 83 15.46 -12.63 -15.75
N ASP A 84 15.78 -13.42 -16.78
CA ASP A 84 15.32 -13.18 -18.15
C ASP A 84 13.81 -13.42 -18.26
N ALA A 85 13.34 -14.51 -17.66
CA ALA A 85 11.91 -14.83 -17.59
C ALA A 85 11.13 -13.78 -16.79
N LEU A 86 11.69 -13.33 -15.66
CA LEU A 86 11.05 -12.33 -14.82
C LEU A 86 10.95 -10.97 -15.53
N ILE A 87 11.98 -10.53 -16.24
CA ILE A 87 11.97 -9.24 -16.96
C ILE A 87 10.89 -9.23 -18.05
N ALA A 88 10.77 -10.33 -18.80
CA ALA A 88 9.72 -10.46 -19.81
C ALA A 88 8.31 -10.37 -19.18
N GLU A 89 8.12 -11.06 -18.05
CA GLU A 89 6.84 -11.08 -17.34
C GLU A 89 6.48 -9.71 -16.74
N LEU A 90 7.45 -9.03 -16.11
CA LEU A 90 7.27 -7.69 -15.55
C LEU A 90 6.85 -6.69 -16.64
N GLY A 91 7.39 -6.81 -17.85
CA GLY A 91 6.98 -5.98 -18.99
C GLY A 91 5.50 -6.18 -19.36
N VAL A 92 5.02 -7.43 -19.37
CA VAL A 92 3.60 -7.74 -19.61
C VAL A 92 2.73 -7.16 -18.49
N MET A 93 3.12 -7.37 -17.23
CA MET A 93 2.39 -6.87 -16.06
C MET A 93 2.32 -5.33 -16.02
N GLU A 94 3.36 -4.63 -16.47
CA GLU A 94 3.39 -3.18 -16.57
C GLU A 94 2.43 -2.67 -17.66
N ILE A 95 2.42 -3.31 -18.83
CA ILE A 95 1.46 -3.01 -19.91
C ILE A 95 0.02 -3.28 -19.45
N MET A 96 -0.20 -4.38 -18.74
CA MET A 96 -1.48 -4.73 -18.14
C MET A 96 -1.86 -3.80 -16.97
N GLY A 97 -1.01 -2.86 -16.59
CA GLY A 97 -1.25 -1.89 -15.52
C GLY A 97 -1.46 -2.54 -14.16
N GLN A 98 -0.80 -3.67 -13.90
CA GLN A 98 -0.78 -4.35 -12.60
C GLN A 98 0.36 -3.85 -11.71
N ILE A 99 1.47 -3.46 -12.32
CA ILE A 99 2.65 -2.89 -11.65
C ILE A 99 3.09 -1.61 -12.35
N ARG A 100 3.93 -0.82 -11.68
CA ARG A 100 4.57 0.39 -12.22
C ARG A 100 6.07 0.31 -11.95
N ARG A 101 6.87 0.75 -12.92
CA ARG A 101 8.30 0.96 -12.73
C ARG A 101 8.60 2.40 -12.32
N GLU A 102 9.32 2.56 -11.21
CA GLU A 102 9.79 3.84 -10.68
C GLU A 102 11.28 4.07 -10.99
N SER A 103 11.77 5.26 -10.63
CA SER A 103 13.20 5.58 -10.73
C SER A 103 14.05 4.56 -9.97
N GLY A 104 15.20 4.20 -10.53
CA GLY A 104 16.07 3.19 -9.92
C GLY A 104 15.65 1.75 -10.19
N ASN A 105 14.75 1.53 -11.15
CA ASN A 105 14.30 0.19 -11.53
C ASN A 105 13.60 -0.57 -10.39
N ILE A 106 12.88 0.18 -9.56
CA ILE A 106 12.04 -0.34 -8.49
C ILE A 106 10.62 -0.53 -9.02
N PHE A 107 10.00 -1.66 -8.71
CA PHE A 107 8.63 -1.97 -9.10
C PHE A 107 7.69 -1.78 -7.91
N THR A 108 6.52 -1.20 -8.17
CA THR A 108 5.43 -1.00 -7.22
C THR A 108 4.11 -1.51 -7.80
N LEU A 109 3.12 -1.78 -6.94
CA LEU A 109 1.78 -2.14 -7.41
C LEU A 109 1.10 -0.93 -8.05
N ALA A 110 0.43 -1.15 -9.18
CA ALA A 110 -0.40 -0.12 -9.78
C ALA A 110 -1.75 -0.05 -9.02
N ILE A 111 -1.95 1.02 -8.24
CA ILE A 111 -3.23 1.29 -7.59
C ILE A 111 -4.24 1.69 -8.68
N ARG A 112 -5.20 0.81 -8.97
CA ARG A 112 -6.31 1.07 -9.89
C ARG A 112 -7.48 1.65 -9.14
N VAL A 113 -7.70 2.94 -9.32
CA VAL A 113 -8.95 3.60 -8.95
C VAL A 113 -9.96 3.34 -10.08
N SER A 114 -10.91 2.42 -9.90
CA SER A 114 -11.96 2.20 -10.90
C SER A 114 -12.85 3.44 -11.05
N PRO A 115 -13.17 3.89 -12.29
CA PRO A 115 -14.24 4.86 -12.51
C PRO A 115 -15.59 4.15 -12.35
N THR A 116 -16.50 4.79 -11.63
CA THR A 116 -17.90 4.36 -11.49
C THR A 116 -18.64 4.69 -12.79
N GLU A 117 -19.33 3.72 -13.40
CA GLU A 117 -20.43 3.95 -14.36
C GLU A 117 -21.68 4.47 -13.64
#